data_AF-A0A4C1WV86-F1
#
_entry.id   AF-A0A4C1WV86-F1
#
_cell.length_a   1.000
_cell.length_b   1.000
_cell.length_c   1.000
_cell.angle_alpha   90.00
_cell.angle_beta   90.00
_cell.angle_gamma   90.00
#
_symmetry.space_group_name_H-M   'P 1'
#
loop_
_entity.id
_entity.type
_entity.pdbx_description
1 polymer ?
#
loop_
_entity_poly.entity_id
_entity_poly.type
_entity_poly.pdbx_seq_one_letter_code
_entity_poly.pdbx_strand_id
1 'polypeptide(L)'
;MAGFVKIAIDDYYSDSNWTTIAKKYWMLAERVSDPRVEGWFLFDTPLPTLAMVLTYLAFVMVVGPLWMANRKPFKIQRTLVLYNAFQVLLSSYMFYEKGRQRTQTCMWYDHRIPFVCLHY
;
A
#
# COMPACT_ATOMS: atom_id res chain seq x y z
N MET A 1 -3.48 17.90 22.55
CA MET A 1 -3.18 16.62 23.23
C MET A 1 -4.45 15.79 23.54
N ALA A 2 -5.53 15.91 22.75
CA ALA A 2 -6.83 15.28 23.03
C ALA A 2 -7.30 14.26 21.97
N GLY A 3 -6.61 14.13 20.83
CA GLY A 3 -7.01 13.26 19.73
C GLY A 3 -6.68 11.77 19.95
N PHE A 4 -5.44 11.48 20.35
CA PHE A 4 -4.96 10.11 20.53
C PHE A 4 -5.66 9.38 21.70
N VAL A 5 -5.88 10.07 22.81
CA VAL A 5 -6.59 9.53 23.99
C VAL A 5 -8.05 9.21 23.65
N LYS A 6 -8.72 10.04 22.84
CA LYS A 6 -10.08 9.78 22.38
C LYS A 6 -10.14 8.56 21.48
N ILE A 7 -9.21 8.43 20.53
CA ILE A 7 -9.10 7.24 19.66
C ILE A 7 -8.88 5.96 20.48
N ALA A 8 -8.01 5.98 21.50
CA ALA A 8 -7.75 4.81 22.34
C ALA A 8 -8.96 4.42 23.22
N ILE A 9 -9.70 5.42 23.73
CA ILE A 9 -10.93 5.17 24.51
C ILE A 9 -12.06 4.64 23.61
N ASP A 10 -12.20 5.18 22.39
CA ASP A 10 -13.21 4.73 21.42
C ASP A 10 -12.89 3.33 20.86
N ASP A 11 -11.61 2.94 20.82
CA ASP A 11 -11.17 1.58 20.50
C ASP A 11 -11.52 0.59 21.62
N TYR A 12 -11.30 0.99 22.88
CA TYR A 12 -11.60 0.17 24.06
C TYR A 12 -13.11 -0.11 24.22
N TYR A 13 -13.96 0.86 23.88
CA TYR A 13 -15.43 0.71 23.89
C TYR A 13 -16.02 0.20 22.58
N SER A 14 -15.19 -0.18 21.59
CA SER A 14 -15.66 -0.62 20.28
C SER A 14 -16.42 -1.94 20.39
N ASP A 15 -17.75 -1.86 20.29
CA ASP A 15 -18.65 -3.00 20.20
C ASP A 15 -18.57 -3.67 18.81
N SER A 16 -18.94 -4.95 18.70
CA SER A 16 -18.89 -5.72 17.45
C SER A 16 -19.94 -5.28 16.40
N ASN A 17 -20.55 -4.12 16.61
CA ASN A 17 -21.53 -3.54 15.72
C ASN A 17 -20.87 -2.97 14.47
N TRP A 18 -21.33 -3.42 13.30
CA TRP A 18 -20.81 -3.02 11.99
C TRP A 18 -20.85 -1.50 11.74
N THR A 19 -21.82 -0.80 12.32
CA THR A 19 -21.97 0.65 12.13
C THR A 19 -20.87 1.45 12.83
N THR A 20 -20.44 1.02 14.02
CA THR A 20 -19.33 1.60 14.78
C THR A 20 -18.01 1.35 14.05
N ILE A 21 -17.82 0.12 13.56
CA ILE A 21 -16.65 -0.30 12.81
C ILE A 21 -16.45 0.56 11.55
N ALA A 22 -17.50 0.75 10.75
CA ALA A 22 -17.44 1.59 9.55
C ALA A 22 -17.05 3.03 9.88
N LYS A 23 -17.66 3.63 10.91
CA LYS A 23 -17.36 5.01 11.35
C LYS A 23 -15.92 5.16 11.82
N LYS A 24 -15.38 4.15 12.52
CA LYS A 24 -14.00 4.14 12.99
C LYS A 24 -13.01 4.10 11.83
N TYR A 25 -13.27 3.28 10.80
CA TYR A 25 -12.43 3.25 9.60
C TYR A 25 -12.40 4.60 8.88
N TRP A 26 -13.55 5.23 8.68
CA TRP A 26 -13.62 6.58 8.07
C TRP A 26 -12.88 7.63 8.90
N MET A 27 -13.05 7.60 10.23
CA MET A 27 -12.35 8.52 11.13
C MET A 27 -10.82 8.37 11.07
N LEU A 28 -10.31 7.13 11.01
CA LEU A 28 -8.88 6.89 10.90
C LEU A 28 -8.33 7.33 9.54
N ALA A 29 -9.07 7.08 8.46
CA ALA A 29 -8.68 7.53 7.13
C ALA A 29 -8.54 9.06 7.09
N GLU A 30 -9.49 9.81 7.64
CA GLU A 30 -9.41 11.28 7.66
C GLU A 30 -8.37 11.83 8.64
N ARG A 31 -8.20 11.21 9.82
CA ARG A 31 -7.31 11.75 10.87
C ARG A 31 -5.84 11.36 10.73
N VAL A 32 -5.55 10.22 10.12
CA VAL A 32 -4.20 9.63 10.07
C VAL A 32 -3.61 9.68 8.66
N SER A 33 -4.39 10.02 7.64
CA SER A 33 -3.87 10.18 6.28
C SER A 33 -2.89 11.35 6.19
N ASP A 34 -1.80 11.16 5.45
CA ASP A 34 -0.80 12.19 5.21
C ASP A 34 -1.35 13.17 4.16
N PRO A 35 -1.47 14.47 4.45
CA PRO A 35 -2.07 15.45 3.55
C PRO A 35 -1.29 15.62 2.23
N ARG A 36 -0.04 15.12 2.14
CA ARG A 36 0.77 15.20 0.91
C ARG A 36 0.33 14.22 -0.17
N VAL A 37 -0.39 13.16 0.20
CA VAL A 37 -0.87 12.13 -0.73
C VAL A 37 -2.38 12.24 -0.99
N GLU A 38 -3.01 13.27 -0.42
CA GLU A 38 -4.42 13.59 -0.63
C GLU A 38 -4.66 13.95 -2.11
N GLY A 39 -5.72 13.39 -2.71
CA GLY A 39 -6.02 13.59 -4.14
C GLY A 39 -5.21 12.73 -5.13
N TRP A 40 -4.34 11.83 -4.66
CA TRP A 40 -3.73 10.84 -5.55
C TRP A 40 -4.77 9.84 -6.07
N PHE A 41 -4.69 9.56 -7.36
CA PHE A 41 -5.57 8.58 -8.01
C PHE A 41 -5.48 7.22 -7.28
N LEU A 42 -6.63 6.71 -6.83
CA LEU A 42 -6.81 5.47 -6.06
C LEU A 42 -6.38 5.49 -4.58
N PHE A 43 -5.78 6.56 -4.06
CA PHE A 43 -5.34 6.60 -2.65
C PHE A 43 -6.27 7.39 -1.72
N ASP A 44 -7.22 8.12 -2.29
CA ASP A 44 -8.11 9.03 -1.56
C ASP A 44 -9.07 8.30 -0.61
N THR A 45 -9.54 7.12 -1.01
CA THR A 45 -10.36 6.26 -0.17
C THR A 45 -9.90 4.81 -0.26
N PRO A 46 -10.12 3.97 0.77
CA PRO A 46 -9.79 2.55 0.73
C PRO A 46 -10.74 1.74 -0.17
N LEU A 47 -11.88 2.31 -0.57
CA LEU A 47 -12.86 1.68 -1.46
C LEU A 47 -12.33 1.42 -2.89
N PRO A 48 -11.72 2.37 -3.61
CA PRO A 48 -11.19 2.15 -4.95
C PRO A 48 -10.06 1.12 -4.99
N THR A 49 -9.21 1.06 -3.97
CA THR A 49 -8.15 0.03 -3.89
C THR A 49 -8.75 -1.36 -3.69
N LEU A 50 -9.74 -1.50 -2.80
CA LEU A 50 -10.47 -2.76 -2.60
C LEU A 50 -11.20 -3.19 -3.87
N ALA A 51 -11.86 -2.25 -4.56
CA ALA A 51 -12.53 -2.54 -5.82
C ALA A 51 -11.55 -3.07 -6.88
N MET A 52 -10.37 -2.46 -7.01
CA MET A 52 -9.33 -2.91 -7.95
C MET A 52 -8.87 -4.34 -7.66
N VAL A 53 -8.64 -4.67 -6.39
CA VAL A 53 -8.25 -6.04 -5.98
C VAL A 53 -9.35 -7.05 -6.29
N LEU A 54 -10.61 -6.72 -5.97
CA LEU A 54 -11.75 -7.59 -6.24
C LEU A 54 -11.95 -7.81 -7.74
N THR A 55 -11.84 -6.75 -8.55
CA THR A 55 -11.92 -6.85 -10.01
C THR A 55 -10.78 -7.70 -10.58
N TYR A 56 -9.55 -7.54 -10.08
CA TYR A 56 -8.41 -8.37 -10.48
C TYR A 56 -8.66 -9.85 -10.16
N LEU A 57 -9.11 -10.17 -8.94
CA LEU A 57 -9.40 -11.54 -8.54
C LEU A 57 -10.52 -12.17 -9.39
N ALA A 58 -11.60 -11.42 -9.63
CA ALA A 58 -12.70 -11.88 -10.47
C ALA A 58 -12.23 -12.17 -11.90
N PHE A 59 -11.39 -11.30 -12.47
CA PHE A 59 -10.84 -11.49 -13.80
C PHE A 59 -9.92 -12.72 -13.88
N VAL A 60 -9.00 -12.87 -12.93
CA VAL A 60 -8.02 -13.98 -12.93
C VAL A 60 -8.68 -15.32 -12.66
N MET A 61 -9.65 -15.40 -11.74
CA MET A 61 -10.26 -16.68 -11.36
C MET A 61 -11.39 -17.13 -12.29
N VAL A 62 -12.17 -16.20 -12.85
CA VAL A 62 -13.36 -16.55 -13.65
C VAL A 62 -13.09 -16.39 -15.14
N VAL A 63 -12.67 -15.20 -15.56
CA VAL A 63 -12.50 -14.88 -16.98
C VAL A 63 -11.27 -15.58 -17.57
N GLY A 64 -10.18 -15.65 -16.79
CA GLY A 64 -8.93 -16.30 -17.20
C GLY A 64 -9.12 -17.78 -17.61
N PRO A 65 -9.63 -18.66 -16.73
CA PRO A 65 -9.78 -20.08 -17.04
C PRO A 65 -10.77 -20.34 -18.16
N LEU A 66 -11.88 -19.60 -18.20
CA LEU A 66 -12.90 -19.75 -19.25
C LEU A 66 -12.33 -19.40 -20.64
N TRP A 67 -11.50 -18.36 -20.73
CA TRP A 67 -10.89 -17.95 -21.99
C TRP A 67 -9.75 -18.87 -22.43
N MET A 68 -9.03 -19.47 -21.48
CA MET A 68 -7.92 -20.39 -21.74
C MET A 68 -8.34 -21.83 -22.02
N ALA A 69 -9.58 -22.23 -21.69
CA ALA A 69 -10.05 -23.61 -21.87
C ALA A 69 -10.02 -24.14 -23.31
N ASN A 70 -10.20 -23.26 -24.31
CA ASN A 70 -10.30 -23.64 -25.73
C ASN A 70 -9.09 -23.23 -26.58
N ARG A 71 -7.98 -22.76 -25.97
CA ARG A 71 -6.79 -22.31 -26.72
C ARG A 71 -5.49 -22.94 -26.23
N LYS A 72 -4.56 -23.11 -27.18
CA LYS A 72 -3.18 -23.51 -26.90
C LYS A 72 -2.45 -22.41 -26.11
N PRO A 73 -1.50 -22.77 -25.23
CA PRO A 73 -0.78 -21.81 -24.39
C PRO A 73 -0.03 -20.78 -25.23
N PHE A 74 -0.18 -19.51 -24.88
CA PHE A 74 0.49 -18.41 -25.57
C PHE A 74 2.00 -18.45 -25.34
N LYS A 75 2.80 -18.32 -26.41
CA LYS A 75 4.26 -18.16 -26.32
C LYS A 75 4.63 -16.69 -26.05
N ILE A 76 4.43 -16.24 -24.81
CA ILE A 76 4.66 -14.85 -24.35
C ILE A 76 6.09 -14.61 -23.81
N GLN A 77 7.09 -15.35 -24.29
CA GLN A 77 8.46 -15.29 -23.76
C GLN A 77 9.10 -13.90 -23.89
N ARG A 78 8.95 -13.25 -25.05
CA ARG A 78 9.54 -11.91 -25.29
C ARG A 78 8.92 -10.83 -24.39
N THR A 79 7.59 -10.87 -24.24
CA THR A 79 6.87 -9.97 -23.33
C THR A 79 7.24 -10.19 -21.87
N LEU A 80 7.49 -11.45 -21.46
CA LEU A 80 7.92 -11.78 -20.09
C LEU A 80 9.31 -11.22 -19.78
N VAL A 81 10.25 -11.34 -20.72
CA VAL A 81 11.60 -10.78 -20.59
C VAL A 81 11.55 -9.25 -20.49
N LEU A 82 10.73 -8.60 -21.32
CA LEU A 82 10.55 -7.15 -21.28
C LEU A 82 9.94 -6.68 -19.96
N TYR A 83 8.94 -7.41 -19.45
CA TYR A 83 8.31 -7.11 -18.16
C TYR A 83 9.32 -7.18 -17.01
N ASN A 84 10.12 -8.26 -16.94
CA ASN A 84 11.15 -8.41 -15.91
C ASN A 84 12.23 -7.32 -16.01
N ALA A 85 12.65 -6.96 -17.23
CA ALA A 85 13.59 -5.86 -17.44
C ALA A 85 13.05 -4.53 -16.91
N PHE A 86 11.78 -4.22 -17.21
CA PHE A 86 11.12 -3.02 -16.69
C PHE A 86 11.02 -3.02 -15.16
N GLN A 87 10.69 -4.16 -14.54
CA GLN A 87 10.64 -4.28 -13.09
C GLN A 87 12.00 -4.03 -12.42
N VAL A 88 13.10 -4.52 -13.00
CA VAL A 88 14.45 -4.24 -12.53
C VAL A 88 14.81 -2.77 -12.67
N LEU A 89 14.46 -2.13 -13.79
CA LEU A 89 14.68 -0.69 -14.01
C LEU A 89 13.91 0.19 -13.02
N LEU A 90 12.65 -0.15 -12.73
CA LEU A 90 11.88 0.57 -11.72
C LEU A 90 12.47 0.39 -10.31
N SER A 91 12.91 -0.82 -10.00
CA SER A 91 13.53 -1.12 -8.70
C SER A 91 14.87 -0.40 -8.53
N SER A 92 15.68 -0.32 -9.60
CA SER A 92 16.94 0.42 -9.59
C SER A 92 16.72 1.93 -9.51
N TYR A 93 15.69 2.47 -10.16
CA TYR A 93 15.31 3.89 -10.03
C TYR A 93 14.90 4.24 -8.59
N MET A 94 14.02 3.45 -7.98
CA MET A 94 13.62 3.64 -6.58
C MET A 94 14.82 3.56 -5.64
N PHE A 95 15.75 2.61 -5.89
CA PHE A 95 16.97 2.49 -5.10
C PHE A 95 17.92 3.68 -5.29
N TYR A 96 18.04 4.24 -6.50
CA TYR A 96 18.84 5.43 -6.77
C TYR A 96 18.28 6.66 -6.05
N GLU A 97 16.97 6.91 -6.16
CA GLU A 97 16.32 8.03 -5.48
C GLU A 97 16.40 7.89 -3.95
N LYS A 98 16.18 6.67 -3.43
CA LYS A 98 16.32 6.40 -1.99
C LYS A 98 17.78 6.43 -1.52
N GLY A 99 18.73 6.03 -2.36
CA GLY A 99 20.16 6.10 -2.11
C GLY A 99 20.70 7.53 -2.13
N ARG A 100 20.16 8.39 -2.99
CA ARG A 100 20.44 9.83 -3.04
C ARG A 100 19.94 10.56 -1.78
N GLN A 101 18.85 10.07 -1.17
CA GLN A 101 18.37 10.54 0.14
C GLN A 101 19.24 10.04 1.31
N ARG A 102 20.16 9.09 1.08
CA ARG A 102 20.87 8.34 2.12
C ARG A 102 22.25 8.90 2.48
N THR A 103 22.42 10.22 2.39
CA THR A 103 23.42 10.93 3.21
C THR A 103 22.84 11.33 4.57
N GLN A 104 21.54 11.11 4.82
CA GLN A 104 20.92 11.28 6.13
C GLN A 104 19.89 10.16 6.37
N THR A 105 19.91 9.59 7.58
CA THR A 105 19.09 8.48 8.10
C THR A 105 19.63 7.05 7.89
N CYS A 106 20.10 6.53 9.02
CA CYS A 106 20.46 5.16 9.30
C CYS A 106 19.48 4.17 8.64
N MET A 107 20.01 3.26 7.83
CA MET A 107 19.29 2.02 7.51
C MET A 107 19.62 1.04 8.65
N TRP A 108 18.59 0.37 9.15
CA TRP A 108 18.52 -0.48 10.38
C TRP A 108 18.03 0.26 11.62
N TYR A 109 16.73 0.13 11.89
CA TYR A 109 16.16 0.34 13.22
C TYR A 109 16.28 -0.98 13.99
N ASP A 110 17.41 -1.19 14.65
CA ASP A 110 17.57 -2.23 15.67
C ASP A 110 17.26 -1.61 17.04
N HIS A 111 16.48 -2.29 17.86
CA HIS A 111 15.82 -1.83 19.08
C HIS A 111 16.78 -1.60 20.28
N ARG A 112 18.10 -1.44 20.07
CA ARG A 112 19.11 -1.63 21.14
C ARG A 112 20.16 -0.53 21.36
N ILE A 113 20.10 0.66 20.74
CA ILE A 113 21.07 1.76 21.03
C ILE A 113 20.41 3.15 20.91
N PRO A 114 20.62 4.10 21.84
CA PRO A 114 20.00 5.43 21.77
C PRO A 114 20.58 6.28 20.64
N PHE A 115 19.67 6.80 19.82
CA PHE A 115 19.92 7.69 18.68
C PHE A 115 20.44 9.06 19.16
N VAL A 116 21.68 9.40 18.79
CA VAL A 116 22.12 10.79 18.66
C VAL A 116 22.05 11.12 17.17
N CYS A 117 21.05 11.91 16.76
CA CYS A 117 20.99 12.50 15.43
C CYS A 117 21.47 13.96 15.51
N LEU A 118 22.58 14.26 14.84
CA LEU A 118 23.09 15.61 14.65
C LEU A 118 22.40 16.25 13.42
N HIS A 119 22.14 17.55 13.54
CA HIS A 119 21.51 18.50 12.60
C HIS A 119 21.86 18.32 11.09
N TYR A 120 20.87 18.49 10.22
CA TYR A 120 20.55 19.76 9.53
C TYR A 120 19.12 19.68 8.98
#